data_AF-A0AAP2RGK5-F1
#
_entry.id   AF-A0AAP2RGK5-F1
#
_cell.length_a   1.000
_cell.length_b   1.000
_cell.length_c   1.000
_cell.angle_alpha   90.00
_cell.angle_beta   90.00
_cell.angle_gamma   90.00
#
_symmetry.space_group_name_H-M   'P 1'
#
loop_
_entity.id
_entity.type
_entity.pdbx_description
1 polymer ?
#
loop_
_entity_poly.entity_id
_entity_poly.type
_entity_poly.pdbx_seq_one_letter_code
_entity_poly.pdbx_strand_id
1 'polypeptide(L)' 'MIGGIQEFAYTMFLGLPVLSWMGMLTVALLLITAYVGYGLMKGWIRTTIKTHQMIAGAAIAIGIIHAIISLSIYL' A
#
# COMPACT_ATOMS: atom_id res chain seq x y z
N MET A 1 -4.22 -32.65 -3.11
CA MET A 1 -4.53 -32.49 -1.68
C MET A 1 -3.31 -31.93 -1.01
N ILE A 2 -3.27 -30.60 -0.82
CA ILE A 2 -2.16 -29.94 -0.13
C ILE A 2 -2.66 -29.58 1.27
N GLY A 3 -1.91 -29.97 2.30
CA GLY A 3 -2.40 -30.11 3.67
C GLY A 3 -2.81 -28.81 4.36
N GLY A 4 -3.75 -28.93 5.30
CA GLY A 4 -4.45 -27.83 5.97
C GLY A 4 -3.59 -26.77 6.68
N ILE A 5 -2.27 -26.95 6.82
CA ILE A 5 -1.35 -25.92 7.31
C ILE A 5 -1.12 -24.83 6.25
N GLN A 6 -1.04 -25.17 4.96
CA GLN A 6 -0.88 -24.18 3.90
C GLN A 6 -2.15 -23.37 3.70
N GLU A 7 -3.32 -24.00 3.63
CA GLU A 7 -4.60 -23.28 3.57
C GLU A 7 -4.77 -22.34 4.76
N PHE A 8 -4.45 -22.79 5.98
CA PHE A 8 -4.53 -21.98 7.19
C PHE A 8 -3.59 -20.77 7.18
N ALA A 9 -2.35 -20.95 6.71
CA ALA A 9 -1.40 -19.86 6.54
C ALA A 9 -1.86 -18.84 5.47
N TYR A 10 -2.46 -19.31 4.38
CA TYR A 10 -3.05 -18.45 3.35
C TYR A 10 -4.29 -17.70 3.85
N THR A 11 -5.16 -18.32 4.65
CA THR A 11 -6.38 -17.65 5.12
C THR A 11 -6.14 -16.71 6.31
N MET A 12 -5.19 -17.03 7.20
CA MET A 12 -5.01 -16.30 8.46
C MET A 12 -3.91 -15.23 8.41
N PHE A 13 -2.88 -15.40 7.58
CA PHE A 13 -1.75 -14.46 7.55
C PHE A 13 -1.39 -13.98 6.15
N LEU A 14 -1.24 -14.85 5.14
CA LEU A 14 -0.58 -14.50 3.87
C LEU A 14 -1.52 -14.11 2.72
N GLY A 15 -2.79 -14.49 2.75
CA GLY A 15 -3.78 -14.17 1.72
C GLY A 15 -4.56 -12.90 2.06
N LEU A 16 -5.83 -13.05 2.45
CA LEU A 16 -6.77 -11.94 2.70
C LEU A 16 -6.24 -10.88 3.69
N PRO A 17 -5.60 -11.23 4.83
CA PRO A 17 -5.12 -10.24 5.78
C PRO A 17 -3.97 -9.39 5.22
N VAL A 18 -2.91 -10.01 4.69
CA VAL A 18 -1.80 -9.26 4.06
C VAL A 18 -2.30 -8.42 2.89
N LEU A 19 -3.18 -8.96 2.05
CA LEU A 19 -3.75 -8.20 0.94
C LEU A 19 -4.50 -6.95 1.44
N SER A 20 -5.33 -7.12 2.46
CA SER A 20 -6.12 -6.04 3.06
C SER A 20 -5.24 -5.00 3.74
N TRP A 21 -4.22 -5.43 4.50
CA TRP A 21 -3.25 -4.53 5.14
C TRP A 21 -2.43 -3.75 4.12
N MET A 22 -2.01 -4.39 3.03
CA MET A 22 -1.31 -3.71 1.94
C MET A 22 -2.21 -2.68 1.25
N GLY A 23 -3.48 -3.03 0.97
CA GLY A 23 -4.43 -2.10 0.38
C GLY A 23 -4.69 -0.88 1.29
N MET A 24 -4.91 -1.11 2.58
CA MET A 24 -5.05 -0.03 3.57
C MET A 24 -3.78 0.84 3.65
N LEU A 25 -2.60 0.22 3.64
CA LEU A 25 -1.33 0.95 3.62
C LEU A 25 -1.18 1.82 2.37
N THR A 26 -1.53 1.30 1.18
CA THR A 26 -1.54 2.07 -0.06
C THR A 26 -2.47 3.28 0.05
N VAL A 27 -3.71 3.10 0.52
CA VAL A 27 -4.67 4.19 0.72
C VAL A 27 -4.12 5.22 1.71
N ALA A 28 -3.57 4.78 2.84
CA ALA A 28 -2.98 5.68 3.84
C ALA A 28 -1.82 6.49 3.24
N LEU A 29 -0.92 5.88 2.47
CA LEU A 29 0.18 6.57 1.81
C LEU A 29 -0.31 7.56 0.76
N LEU A 30 -1.36 7.25 0.01
CA LEU A 30 -1.97 8.18 -0.94
C LEU A 30 -2.58 9.39 -0.23
N LEU A 31 -3.28 9.19 0.89
CA LEU A 31 -3.83 10.29 1.70
C LEU A 31 -2.73 11.16 2.30
N ILE A 32 -1.65 10.56 2.82
CA ILE A 32 -0.48 11.29 3.31
C ILE A 32 0.16 12.08 2.16
N THR A 33 0.32 11.47 0.99
CA THR A 33 0.88 12.12 -0.20
C THR A 33 0.06 13.34 -0.59
N ALA A 34 -1.27 13.20 -0.62
CA ALA A 34 -2.20 14.29 -0.92
C ALA A 34 -2.15 15.40 0.13
N TYR A 35 -2.15 15.05 1.41
CA TYR A 35 -2.04 16.01 2.52
C TYR A 35 -0.72 16.79 2.45
N VAL A 36 0.40 16.10 2.25
CA VAL A 36 1.72 16.73 2.11
C VAL A 36 1.76 17.63 0.88
N GLY A 37 1.26 17.17 -0.27
CA GLY A 37 1.22 17.96 -1.50
C GLY A 37 0.39 19.23 -1.35
N TYR A 38 -0.82 19.11 -0.82
CA TYR A 38 -1.70 20.24 -0.55
C TYR A 38 -1.11 21.22 0.47
N GLY A 39 -0.57 20.70 1.58
CA GLY A 39 0.08 21.51 2.60
C GLY A 39 1.33 22.23 2.10
N LEU A 40 2.08 21.64 1.17
CA LEU A 40 3.23 22.27 0.52
C LEU A 40 2.77 23.42 -0.40
N MET A 41 1.72 23.21 -1.20
CA MET A 41 1.13 24.24 -2.06
C MET A 41 0.55 25.43 -1.28
N LYS A 42 0.00 25.17 -0.08
CA LYS A 42 -0.54 26.20 0.82
C LYS A 42 0.50 26.83 1.74
N GLY A 43 1.74 26.34 1.74
CA GLY A 43 2.79 26.79 2.65
C GLY A 43 2.56 26.42 4.12
N TRP A 44 1.66 25.49 4.41
CA TRP A 44 1.34 25.02 5.76
C TRP A 44 2.39 24.05 6.30
N ILE A 45 3.05 23.32 5.41
CA ILE A 45 4.05 22.30 5.76
C ILE A 45 5.40 22.76 5.22
N ARG A 46 6.39 22.87 6.11
CA ARG A 46 7.78 23.17 5.76
C ARG A 46 8.55 21.90 5.43
N THR A 47 8.13 21.22 4.37
CA THR A 47 8.85 20.07 3.81
C THR A 47 9.29 20.35 2.38
N THR A 48 10.02 19.42 1.77
CA THR A 48 10.50 19.58 0.39
C THR A 48 9.60 18.86 -0.60
N ILE A 49 9.57 19.34 -1.85
CA ILE A 49 8.90 18.62 -2.94
C ILE A 49 9.46 17.20 -3.12
N LYS A 50 10.75 17.00 -2.81
CA LYS A 50 11.41 15.69 -2.82
C LYS A 50 10.76 14.74 -1.81
N THR A 51 10.36 15.22 -0.63
CA THR A 51 9.65 14.40 0.36
C THR A 51 8.29 13.95 -0.16
N HIS A 52 7.51 14.84 -0.80
CA HIS A 52 6.25 14.45 -1.45
C HIS A 52 6.48 13.38 -2.52
N GLN A 53 7.48 13.58 -3.38
CA GLN A 53 7.83 12.61 -4.43
C GLN A 53 8.27 11.25 -3.87
N MET A 54 9.01 11.23 -2.76
CA MET A 54 9.40 9.99 -2.10
C MET A 54 8.19 9.22 -1.54
N ILE A 55 7.26 9.91 -0.88
CA ILE A 55 6.05 9.27 -0.33
C ILE A 55 5.15 8.78 -1.49
N ALA A 56 4.98 9.59 -2.53
CA ALA A 56 4.23 9.21 -3.73
C ALA A 56 4.83 7.97 -4.41
N GLY A 57 6.16 7.94 -4.56
CA GLY A 57 6.88 6.79 -5.12
C GLY A 57 6.68 5.53 -4.30
N ALA A 58 6.74 5.62 -2.97
CA ALA A 58 6.46 4.50 -2.07
C ALA A 58 5.00 4.01 -2.18
N ALA A 59 4.04 4.94 -2.25
CA ALA A 59 2.62 4.62 -2.42
C ALA A 59 2.37 3.86 -3.73
N ILE A 60 2.96 4.32 -4.84
CA ILE A 60 2.84 3.69 -6.16
C ILE A 60 3.49 2.29 -6.14
N ALA A 61 4.71 2.17 -5.62
CA ALA A 61 5.41 0.89 -5.55
C ALA A 61 4.61 -0.15 -4.77
N ILE A 62 4.13 0.21 -3.56
CA ILE A 62 3.32 -0.70 -2.73
C ILE A 62 1.99 -1.00 -3.42
N GLY A 63 1.35 -0.02 -4.06
CA GLY A 63 0.11 -0.23 -4.83
C GLY A 63 0.28 -1.20 -6.00
N ILE A 64 1.39 -1.13 -6.73
CA ILE A 64 1.71 -2.08 -7.81
C ILE A 64 1.90 -3.48 -7.25
N ILE A 65 2.68 -3.63 -6.17
CA ILE A 65 2.88 -4.94 -5.52
C ILE A 65 1.53 -5.49 -5.02
N HIS A 66 0.70 -4.67 -4.38
CA HIS A 66 -0.65 -5.05 -3.94
C HIS A 66 -1.53 -5.51 -5.11
N ALA A 67 -1.52 -4.79 -6.24
CA ALA A 67 -2.26 -5.16 -7.44
C ALA A 67 -1.78 -6.48 -8.05
N ILE A 68 -0.47 -6.70 -8.14
CA ILE A 68 0.12 -7.95 -8.65
C ILE A 68 -0.27 -9.13 -7.74
N ILE A 69 -0.13 -9.00 -6.42
CA ILE A 69 -0.50 -10.08 -5.49
C ILE A 69 -2.00 -10.37 -5.59
N SER A 70 -2.83 -9.33 -5.67
CA SER A 70 -4.29 -9.48 -5.80
C SER A 70 -4.64 -10.26 -7.08
N LEU A 71 -4.10 -9.84 -8.22
CA LEU A 71 -4.31 -10.52 -9.49
C LEU A 71 -3.82 -11.97 -9.46
N SER A 72 -2.65 -12.25 -8.87
CA SER A 72 -2.10 -13.60 -8.74
C SER A 72 -2.88 -14.53 -7.84
N ILE A 73 -3.76 -14.01 -6.95
CA ILE A 73 -4.64 -14.85 -6.12
C ILE A 73 -5.92 -15.22 -6.87
N TYR A 74 -6.38 -14.38 -7.80
CA TYR A 74 -7.62 -14.59 -8.55
C TYR A 74 -7.40 -15.21 -9.95
N LEU A 75 -6.16 -15.34 -10.40
CA LEU A 75 -5.73 -16.08 -11.61
C LEU A 75 -5.28 -17.49 -11.25
#